data_AF-A0A158S3A3-F1
#
_entry.id   AF-A0A158S3A3-F1
#
_cell.length_a   1.000
_cell.length_b   1.000
_cell.length_c   1.000
_cell.angle_alpha   90.00
_cell.angle_beta   90.00
_cell.angle_gamma   90.00
#
_symmetry.space_group_name_H-M   'P 1'
#
loop_
_entity.id
_entity.type
_entity.pdbx_description
1 polymer ?
#
loop_
_entity_poly.entity_id
_entity_poly.type
_entity_poly.pdbx_seq_one_letter_code
_entity_poly.pdbx_strand_id
1 'polypeptide(L)'
;MQRFGFLCAAALAVATMSGPVHADDPYEKMTPEELARDKATIRRLNREQLDYVRKRDAQYAKGWRAYDDARRSSGYSDRRYEQQMRDYEADRRDYDRAMADWREDVAACRAGYYSRCRR
;
A
#
# COMPACT_ATOMS: atom_id res chain seq x y z
N MET A 1 4.50 -8.34 54.79
CA MET A 1 4.95 -7.59 53.58
C MET A 1 4.61 -8.49 52.40
N GLN A 2 3.89 -8.12 51.34
CA GLN A 2 3.52 -6.81 50.82
C GLN A 2 2.28 -7.00 49.92
N ARG A 3 1.39 -6.01 49.95
CA ARG A 3 0.10 -5.95 49.28
C ARG A 3 0.29 -5.85 47.76
N PHE A 4 -0.03 -6.91 47.02
CA PHE A 4 -0.03 -6.93 45.54
C PHE A 4 -1.46 -6.94 44.97
N GLY A 5 -2.34 -6.05 45.45
CA GLY A 5 -3.77 -6.13 45.10
C GLY A 5 -4.56 -4.82 45.00
N PHE A 6 -3.93 -3.64 45.04
CA PHE A 6 -4.68 -2.37 45.14
C PHE A 6 -4.10 -1.23 44.30
N LEU A 7 -3.56 -1.51 43.10
CA LEU A 7 -3.04 -0.45 42.22
C LEU A 7 -3.66 -0.40 40.81
N CYS A 8 -4.74 -1.15 40.54
CA CYS A 8 -5.49 -1.03 39.28
C CYS A 8 -6.85 -0.33 39.40
N ALA A 9 -7.27 0.10 40.60
CA ALA A 9 -8.63 0.60 40.82
C ALA A 9 -8.76 2.14 40.94
N ALA A 10 -7.69 2.91 40.79
CA ALA A 10 -7.70 4.36 41.05
C ALA A 10 -7.50 5.27 39.80
N ALA A 11 -7.47 4.71 38.58
CA ALA A 11 -7.25 5.51 37.36
C ALA A 11 -8.53 5.77 36.54
N LEU A 12 -9.71 5.40 37.04
CA LEU A 12 -11.00 5.49 36.33
C LEU A 12 -12.05 6.32 37.08
N ALA A 13 -11.63 7.39 37.75
CA ALA A 13 -12.53 8.32 38.46
C ALA A 13 -12.42 9.78 37.97
N VAL A 14 -12.16 10.00 36.67
CA VAL A 14 -12.29 11.33 36.03
C VAL A 14 -13.22 11.26 34.82
N ALA A 15 -14.36 10.59 34.99
CA ALA A 15 -15.57 10.80 34.23
C ALA A 15 -16.66 10.85 35.30
N THR A 16 -17.21 12.00 35.69
CA THR A 16 -18.41 12.56 35.04
C THR A 16 -18.72 13.95 35.62
N MET A 17 -17.92 14.98 35.31
CA MET A 17 -18.39 16.36 35.43
C MET A 17 -18.66 16.94 34.04
N SER A 18 -19.61 16.32 33.34
CA SER A 18 -20.26 16.95 32.19
C SER A 18 -21.34 17.88 32.74
N GLY A 19 -20.97 19.12 33.06
CA GLY A 19 -21.95 20.18 33.28
C GLY A 19 -22.73 20.46 31.99
N PRO A 20 -23.91 21.11 32.06
CA PRO A 20 -24.60 21.54 30.86
C PRO A 20 -23.70 22.50 30.08
N VAL A 21 -23.20 22.06 28.94
CA VAL A 21 -22.59 22.94 27.95
C VAL A 21 -23.76 23.59 27.23
N HIS A 22 -23.96 24.89 27.46
CA HIS A 22 -24.85 25.67 26.63
C HIS A 22 -24.28 25.65 25.20
N ALA A 23 -25.06 25.16 24.25
CA ALA A 23 -24.73 25.36 22.84
C ALA A 23 -24.86 26.85 22.53
N ASP A 24 -23.94 27.39 21.73
CA ASP A 24 -24.02 28.77 21.25
C ASP A 24 -25.37 28.97 20.55
N ASP A 25 -26.13 29.99 20.99
CA ASP A 25 -27.41 30.32 20.37
C ASP A 25 -27.13 30.92 18.97
N PRO A 26 -27.63 30.31 17.88
CA PRO A 26 -27.38 30.81 16.52
C PRO A 26 -27.99 32.20 16.26
N TYR A 27 -28.85 32.70 17.16
CA TYR A 27 -29.45 34.04 17.09
C TYR A 27 -28.76 35.07 17.99
N GLU A 28 -27.80 34.66 18.82
CA GLU A 28 -27.03 35.57 19.65
C GLU A 28 -26.06 36.38 18.79
N LYS A 29 -26.12 37.71 18.93
CA LYS A 29 -25.26 38.61 18.16
C LYS A 29 -23.98 38.87 18.94
N MET A 30 -22.85 38.48 18.36
CA MET A 30 -21.53 38.82 18.88
C MET A 30 -21.31 40.34 18.86
N THR A 31 -20.64 40.84 19.90
CA THR A 31 -20.11 42.20 19.95
C THR A 31 -18.95 42.39 18.95
N PRO A 32 -18.64 43.63 18.54
CA PRO A 32 -17.49 43.91 17.67
C PRO A 32 -16.16 43.38 18.21
N GLU A 33 -15.96 43.43 19.53
CA GLU A 33 -14.77 42.95 20.22
C GLU A 33 -14.65 41.42 20.15
N GLU A 34 -15.78 40.71 20.33
CA GLU A 34 -15.85 39.25 20.18
C GLU A 34 -15.56 38.83 18.74
N LEU A 35 -16.14 39.52 17.76
CA LEU A 35 -15.83 39.29 16.34
C LEU A 35 -14.36 39.52 16.02
N ALA A 36 -13.74 40.56 16.60
CA ALA A 36 -12.32 40.83 16.40
C ALA A 36 -11.44 39.72 17.00
N ARG A 37 -11.79 39.23 18.19
CA ARG A 37 -11.10 38.12 18.87
C ARG A 37 -11.25 36.81 18.10
N ASP A 38 -12.46 36.50 17.64
CA ASP A 38 -12.74 35.30 16.86
C ASP A 38 -11.98 35.31 15.53
N LYS A 39 -12.03 36.42 14.79
CA LYS A 39 -11.25 36.61 13.56
C LYS A 39 -9.75 36.43 13.79
N ALA A 40 -9.21 36.91 14.91
CA ALA A 40 -7.81 36.69 15.26
C ALA A 40 -7.51 35.20 15.53
N THR A 41 -8.40 34.51 16.25
CA THR A 41 -8.33 33.08 16.52
C THR A 41 -8.38 32.26 15.23
N ILE A 42 -9.37 32.48 14.38
CA ILE A 42 -9.52 31.80 13.08
C ILE A 42 -8.27 32.01 12.23
N ARG A 43 -7.73 33.23 12.17
CA ARG A 43 -6.49 33.51 11.42
C ARG A 43 -5.29 32.73 11.95
N ARG A 44 -5.17 32.61 13.28
CA ARG A 44 -4.10 31.81 13.91
C ARG A 44 -4.27 30.33 13.54
N LEU A 45 -5.45 29.77 13.76
CA LEU A 45 -5.74 28.36 13.47
C LEU A 45 -5.53 28.01 12.00
N ASN A 46 -5.95 28.89 11.08
CA ASN A 46 -5.73 28.69 9.64
C ASN A 46 -4.25 28.67 9.27
N ARG A 47 -3.42 29.50 9.91
CA ARG A 47 -1.97 29.50 9.68
C ARG A 47 -1.33 28.22 10.22
N GLU A 48 -1.65 27.84 11.45
CA GLU A 48 -1.16 26.61 12.07
C GLU A 48 -1.53 25.37 11.24
N GLN A 49 -2.76 25.33 10.74
CA GLN A 49 -3.23 24.24 9.89
C GLN A 49 -2.54 24.23 8.52
N LEU A 50 -2.33 25.41 7.92
CA LEU A 50 -1.58 25.52 6.67
C LEU A 50 -0.15 25.01 6.84
N ASP A 51 0.52 25.36 7.93
CA ASP A 51 1.88 24.91 8.22
C ASP A 51 1.94 23.39 8.46
N TYR A 52 0.97 22.84 9.18
CA TYR A 52 0.81 21.39 9.35
C TYR A 52 0.65 20.67 8.01
N VAL A 53 -0.27 21.13 7.15
CA VAL A 53 -0.53 20.53 5.84
C VAL A 53 0.71 20.62 4.95
N ARG A 54 1.40 21.77 4.92
CA ARG A 54 2.65 21.93 4.15
C ARG A 54 3.73 20.93 4.60
N LYS A 55 3.91 20.78 5.91
CA LYS A 55 4.87 19.81 6.48
C LYS A 55 4.51 18.38 6.08
N ARG A 56 3.24 18.00 6.24
CA ARG A 56 2.72 16.69 5.87
C ARG A 56 2.91 16.40 4.38
N ASP A 57 2.56 17.33 3.52
CA ASP A 57 2.63 17.15 2.07
C ASP A 57 4.09 17.08 1.59
N ALA A 58 5.01 17.83 2.21
CA ALA A 58 6.45 17.70 1.96
C ALA A 58 6.98 16.31 2.33
N GLN A 59 6.50 15.71 3.42
CA GLN A 59 6.83 14.34 3.80
C GLN A 59 6.32 13.32 2.78
N TYR A 60 5.07 13.45 2.34
CA TYR A 60 4.51 12.59 1.30
C TYR A 60 5.22 12.75 -0.04
N ALA A 61 5.56 13.97 -0.45
CA ALA A 61 6.29 14.22 -1.69
C ALA A 61 7.64 13.48 -1.73
N LYS A 62 8.34 13.38 -0.60
CA LYS A 62 9.57 12.59 -0.49
C LYS A 62 9.31 11.09 -0.68
N GLY A 63 8.26 10.56 -0.05
CA GLY A 63 7.86 9.16 -0.18
C GLY A 63 7.47 8.80 -1.62
N TRP A 64 6.68 9.65 -2.28
CA TRP A 64 6.27 9.45 -3.67
C TRP A 64 7.44 9.48 -4.66
N ARG A 65 8.41 10.39 -4.46
CA ARG A 65 9.64 10.42 -5.27
C ARG A 65 10.45 9.14 -5.11
N ALA A 66 10.67 8.69 -3.87
CA ALA A 66 11.38 7.44 -3.61
C ALA A 66 10.68 6.22 -4.23
N TYR A 67 9.35 6.17 -4.18
CA TYR A 67 8.57 5.13 -4.85
C TYR A 67 8.71 5.17 -6.38
N ASP A 68 8.59 6.35 -7.00
CA ASP A 68 8.73 6.47 -8.45
C ASP A 68 10.15 6.13 -8.92
N ASP A 69 11.18 6.56 -8.18
CA ASP A 69 12.58 6.21 -8.46
C ASP A 69 12.82 4.70 -8.36
N ALA A 70 12.29 4.05 -7.31
CA ALA A 70 12.38 2.60 -7.14
C ALA A 70 11.61 1.83 -8.24
N ARG A 71 10.45 2.33 -8.65
CA ARG A 71 9.67 1.74 -9.74
C ARG A 71 10.41 1.86 -11.08
N ARG A 72 11.02 3.02 -11.37
CA ARG A 72 11.82 3.22 -12.59
C ARG A 72 13.05 2.32 -12.62
N SER A 73 13.75 2.15 -11.51
CA SER A 73 14.91 1.25 -11.44
C SER A 73 14.51 -0.23 -11.54
N SER A 74 13.32 -0.60 -11.05
CA SER A 74 12.73 -1.93 -11.20
C SER A 74 12.38 -2.32 -12.65
N GLY A 75 12.45 -1.41 -13.63
CA GLY A 75 12.30 -1.77 -15.06
C GLY A 75 13.27 -2.87 -15.53
N TYR A 76 14.36 -3.11 -14.80
CA TYR A 76 15.23 -4.28 -14.97
C TYR A 76 14.51 -5.62 -14.70
N SER A 77 13.65 -5.68 -13.68
CA SER A 77 12.82 -6.85 -13.36
C SER A 77 11.83 -7.18 -14.48
N ASP A 78 11.24 -6.15 -15.09
CA ASP A 78 10.23 -6.30 -16.14
C ASP A 78 10.84 -6.95 -17.40
N ARG A 79 11.99 -6.45 -17.86
CA ARG A 79 12.72 -7.05 -18.98
C ARG A 79 13.16 -8.49 -18.71
N ARG A 80 13.56 -8.80 -17.48
CA ARG A 80 13.95 -10.15 -17.06
C ARG A 80 12.75 -11.10 -17.09
N TYR A 81 11.59 -10.64 -16.63
CA TYR A 81 10.35 -11.41 -16.69
C TYR A 81 9.94 -11.70 -18.14
N GLU A 82 9.93 -10.68 -19.00
CA GLU A 82 9.63 -10.87 -20.42
C GLU A 82 10.59 -11.84 -21.10
N GLN A 83 11.88 -11.75 -20.80
CA GLN A 83 12.88 -12.66 -21.37
C GLN A 83 12.64 -14.09 -20.91
N GLN A 84 12.40 -14.31 -19.61
CA GLN A 84 12.07 -15.63 -19.07
C GLN A 84 10.81 -16.21 -19.72
N MET A 85 9.79 -15.39 -20.00
CA MET A 85 8.58 -15.83 -20.69
C MET A 85 8.88 -16.26 -22.13
N ARG A 86 9.72 -15.50 -22.86
CA ARG A 86 10.17 -15.87 -24.22
C ARG A 86 10.95 -17.17 -24.24
N ASP A 87 11.83 -17.37 -23.27
CA ASP A 87 12.64 -18.59 -23.14
C ASP A 87 11.74 -19.81 -22.84
N TYR A 88 10.80 -19.66 -21.90
CA TYR A 88 9.81 -20.70 -21.59
C TYR A 88 8.96 -21.11 -22.82
N GLU A 89 8.51 -20.12 -23.60
CA GLU A 89 7.77 -20.40 -24.82
C GLU A 89 8.62 -21.13 -25.88
N ALA A 90 9.92 -20.82 -25.95
CA ALA A 90 10.84 -21.52 -26.85
C ALA A 90 11.04 -22.98 -26.41
N ASP A 91 11.34 -23.21 -25.13
CA ASP A 91 11.50 -24.55 -24.56
C ASP A 91 10.25 -25.41 -24.77
N ARG A 92 9.06 -24.80 -24.61
CA ARG A 92 7.80 -25.49 -24.85
C ARG A 92 7.65 -25.93 -26.31
N ARG A 93 8.02 -25.07 -27.27
CA ARG A 93 7.98 -25.40 -28.70
C ARG A 93 8.96 -26.53 -29.05
N ASP A 94 10.14 -26.53 -28.43
CA ASP A 94 11.16 -27.56 -28.62
C ASP A 94 10.69 -28.91 -28.07
N TYR A 95 10.11 -28.90 -26.87
CA TYR A 95 9.49 -30.08 -26.27
C TYR A 95 8.36 -30.63 -27.15
N ASP A 96 7.44 -29.78 -27.61
CA ASP A 96 6.31 -30.21 -28.43
C ASP A 96 6.78 -30.85 -29.75
N ARG A 97 7.84 -30.32 -30.37
CA ARG A 97 8.49 -30.93 -31.54
C ARG A 97 9.14 -32.27 -31.22
N ALA A 98 9.96 -32.34 -30.18
CA ALA A 98 10.62 -33.58 -29.78
C ALA A 98 9.61 -34.69 -29.48
N MET A 99 8.48 -34.34 -28.86
CA MET A 99 7.38 -35.26 -28.59
C MET A 99 6.62 -35.67 -29.85
N ALA A 100 6.52 -34.81 -30.86
CA ALA A 100 5.96 -35.16 -32.16
C ALA A 100 6.87 -36.14 -32.91
N ASP A 101 8.16 -35.84 -32.99
CA ASP A 101 9.17 -36.68 -33.64
C ASP A 101 9.25 -38.06 -32.98
N TRP A 102 9.27 -38.11 -31.63
CA TRP A 102 9.25 -39.36 -30.89
C TRP A 102 8.00 -40.19 -31.17
N ARG A 103 6.81 -39.56 -31.24
CA ARG A 103 5.56 -40.27 -31.57
C ARG A 103 5.61 -40.84 -32.99
N GLU A 104 6.19 -40.11 -33.95
CA GLU A 104 6.38 -40.59 -35.32
C GLU A 104 7.33 -41.80 -35.35
N ASP A 105 8.48 -41.71 -34.69
CA ASP A 105 9.48 -42.79 -34.65
C ASP A 105 8.92 -44.06 -33.99
N VAL A 106 8.15 -43.91 -32.91
CA VAL A 106 7.43 -45.03 -32.27
C VAL A 106 6.39 -45.65 -33.20
N ALA A 107 5.62 -44.84 -33.94
CA ALA A 107 4.64 -45.34 -34.89
C ALA A 107 5.30 -46.11 -36.04
N ALA A 108 6.39 -45.57 -36.61
CA ALA A 108 7.15 -46.21 -37.67
C ALA A 108 7.79 -47.53 -37.21
N CYS A 109 8.37 -47.54 -36.01
CA CYS A 109 8.90 -48.76 -35.38
C CYS A 109 7.82 -49.86 -35.29
N ARG A 110 6.62 -49.51 -34.78
CA ARG A 110 5.48 -50.45 -34.68
C ARG A 110 4.97 -50.93 -36.03
N ALA A 111 5.12 -50.12 -37.08
CA ALA A 111 4.80 -50.50 -38.46
C ALA A 111 5.87 -51.39 -39.13
N GLY A 112 6.95 -51.76 -38.42
CA GLY A 112 8.01 -52.65 -38.90
C GLY A 112 9.25 -51.93 -39.42
N TYR A 113 9.32 -50.60 -39.36
CA TYR A 113 10.54 -49.85 -39.67
C TYR A 113 11.51 -49.89 -38.47
N TYR A 114 12.09 -51.06 -38.21
CA TYR A 114 12.89 -51.32 -37.01
C TYR A 114 14.12 -50.41 -36.84
N SER A 115 14.61 -49.79 -37.93
CA SER A 115 15.68 -48.79 -37.87
C SER A 115 15.30 -47.55 -37.03
N ARG A 116 14.01 -47.25 -36.90
CA ARG A 116 13.47 -46.13 -36.13
C ARG A 116 13.33 -46.45 -34.62
N CYS A 117 13.33 -47.71 -34.20
CA CYS A 117 13.13 -48.10 -32.79
C CYS A 117 14.27 -47.70 -31.82
N ARG A 118 15.42 -47.25 -32.34
CA ARG A 118 16.61 -46.88 -31.55
C ARG A 118 16.89 -45.36 -31.56
N ARG A 119 15.98 -44.59 -32.15
CA ARG A 119 15.93 -43.13 -32.02
C ARG A 119 14.95 -42.78 -30.90
#